data_AF-A0A2J8X9U7-F1
#
_entry.id   AF-A0A2J8X9U7-F1
#
_cell.length_a   1.000
_cell.length_b   1.000
_cell.length_c   1.000
_cell.angle_alpha   90.00
_cell.angle_beta   90.00
_cell.angle_gamma   90.00
#
_symmetry.space_group_name_H-M   'P 1'
#
loop_
_entity.id
_entity.type
_entity.pdbx_description
1 polymer ?
#
loop_
_entity_poly.entity_id
_entity_poly.type
_entity_poly.pdbx_seq_one_letter_code
_entity_poly.pdbx_strand_id
1 'polypeptide(L)'
;MALVPCQVLRMAILLSYCSILCNYKAIEMPSHQTYGGSWKFLTFIDLVIQAVFFGICVLTDLSSLLTRGSGNQEQERQLKKLISLRDWMLAVLAFPVGVFVVAVFWIIYAYDREMIYPKLLDNFIPGWLNHGMHTTVLPFILIEMRTSHHQYPSRSSGLTAICTFSVGYILWVCWVHHVTGMWVYPFLEHIGPGARIIFFGSTTILMNFLYLLGEVLNSYIWDTQKSCAFGSAAIWQYESLKSRVQSYFDGIKADWLDSIRPQKEGDFRKEINKRWNNLSDGQRTQVS
;
A
#
# COMPACT_ATOMS: atom_id res chain seq x y z
N MET A 1 -31.58 2.44 -3.64
CA MET A 1 -30.53 2.66 -4.65
C MET A 1 -30.29 1.33 -5.36
N ALA A 2 -30.59 1.23 -6.65
CA ALA A 2 -30.33 0.01 -7.41
C ALA A 2 -28.81 -0.13 -7.59
N LEU A 3 -28.20 -1.09 -6.90
CA LEU A 3 -26.79 -1.46 -7.11
C LEU A 3 -26.65 -2.00 -8.53
N VAL A 4 -25.77 -1.40 -9.33
CA VAL A 4 -25.41 -1.91 -10.66
C VAL A 4 -24.89 -3.34 -10.50
N PRO A 5 -25.39 -4.33 -11.28
CA PRO A 5 -24.88 -5.69 -11.20
C PRO A 5 -23.37 -5.74 -11.47
N CYS A 6 -22.61 -6.48 -10.67
CA CYS A 6 -21.14 -6.56 -10.78
C CYS A 6 -20.65 -6.93 -12.20
N GLN A 7 -21.43 -7.74 -12.91
CA GLN A 7 -21.18 -8.14 -14.29
C GLN A 7 -21.19 -6.95 -15.26
N VAL A 8 -22.20 -6.07 -15.13
CA VAL A 8 -22.32 -4.85 -15.95
C VAL A 8 -21.17 -3.89 -15.65
N LEU A 9 -20.81 -3.79 -14.37
CA LEU A 9 -19.70 -2.94 -13.93
C LEU A 9 -18.36 -3.39 -14.52
N ARG A 10 -18.05 -4.69 -14.48
CA ARG A 10 -16.83 -5.25 -15.09
C ARG A 10 -16.78 -5.04 -16.59
N MET A 11 -17.89 -5.22 -17.29
CA MET A 11 -17.97 -4.95 -18.73
C MET A 11 -17.73 -3.46 -19.03
N ALA A 12 -18.33 -2.55 -18.26
CA ALA A 12 -18.11 -1.12 -18.42
C ALA A 12 -16.63 -0.73 -18.18
N ILE A 13 -16.00 -1.30 -17.15
CA ILE A 13 -14.58 -1.09 -16.86
C ILE A 13 -13.69 -1.63 -17.99
N LEU A 14 -13.98 -2.84 -18.49
CA LEU A 14 -13.25 -3.41 -19.63
C LEU A 14 -13.34 -2.51 -20.88
N LEU A 15 -14.54 -2.04 -21.21
CA LEU A 15 -14.75 -1.12 -22.33
C LEU A 15 -14.02 0.21 -22.12
N SER A 16 -13.95 0.71 -20.88
CA SER A 16 -13.15 1.88 -20.54
C SER A 16 -11.66 1.67 -20.82
N TYR A 17 -11.08 0.54 -20.41
CA TYR A 17 -9.68 0.21 -20.72
C TYR A 17 -9.43 0.04 -22.21
N CYS A 18 -10.34 -0.63 -22.94
CA CYS A 18 -10.25 -0.73 -24.40
C CYS A 18 -10.26 0.66 -25.05
N SER A 19 -11.13 1.57 -24.60
CA SER A 19 -11.18 2.95 -25.07
C SER A 19 -9.87 3.70 -24.80
N ILE A 20 -9.33 3.60 -23.58
CA ILE A 20 -8.05 4.21 -23.19
C ILE A 20 -6.90 3.68 -24.06
N LEU A 21 -6.81 2.35 -24.24
CA LEU A 21 -5.77 1.72 -25.05
C LEU A 21 -5.86 2.11 -26.53
N CYS A 22 -7.08 2.13 -27.10
CA CYS A 22 -7.30 2.56 -28.47
C CYS A 22 -6.89 4.02 -28.68
N ASN A 23 -7.33 4.92 -27.79
CA ASN A 23 -6.96 6.34 -27.87
C ASN A 23 -5.45 6.52 -27.70
N TYR A 24 -4.82 5.85 -26.75
CA TYR A 24 -3.38 5.92 -26.55
C TYR A 24 -2.58 5.41 -27.76
N LYS A 25 -3.04 4.34 -28.42
CA LYS A 25 -2.42 3.81 -29.64
C LYS A 25 -2.67 4.66 -30.87
N ALA A 26 -3.75 5.43 -30.90
CA ALA A 26 -4.05 6.36 -31.98
C ALA A 26 -3.19 7.63 -31.93
N ILE A 27 -2.52 7.92 -30.80
CA ILE A 27 -1.63 9.07 -30.68
C ILE A 27 -0.28 8.74 -31.32
N GLU A 28 0.10 9.53 -32.31
CA GLU A 28 1.42 9.46 -32.94
C GLU A 28 2.46 10.21 -32.09
N MET A 29 3.09 9.51 -31.15
CA MET A 29 4.21 10.06 -30.38
C MET A 29 5.57 9.58 -30.91
N PRO A 30 6.56 10.48 -31.08
CA PRO A 30 7.91 10.07 -31.49
C PRO A 30 8.52 9.00 -30.58
N SER A 31 8.22 9.06 -29.27
CA SER A 31 8.70 8.08 -28.29
C SER A 31 8.18 6.66 -28.53
N HIS A 32 7.03 6.47 -29.19
CA HIS A 32 6.49 5.16 -29.54
C HIS A 32 7.19 4.52 -30.74
N GLN A 33 7.86 5.31 -31.57
CA GLN A 33 8.60 4.83 -32.74
C GLN A 33 10.05 4.44 -32.41
N THR A 34 10.49 4.73 -31.18
CA THR A 34 11.81 4.32 -30.67
C THR A 34 11.83 2.87 -30.21
N TYR A 35 13.03 2.32 -30.00
CA TYR A 35 13.22 0.96 -29.50
C TYR A 35 12.38 0.67 -28.24
N GLY A 36 11.71 -0.49 -28.23
CA GLY A 36 10.78 -0.88 -27.17
C GLY A 36 9.38 -0.26 -27.26
N GLY A 37 9.18 0.75 -28.11
CA GLY A 37 7.89 1.39 -28.38
C GLY A 37 7.11 1.77 -27.13
N SER A 38 5.79 1.54 -27.11
CA SER A 38 4.99 1.76 -25.91
C SER A 38 5.32 0.79 -24.75
N TRP A 39 5.85 -0.40 -25.06
CA TRP A 39 6.12 -1.48 -24.10
C TRP A 39 7.31 -1.20 -23.17
N LYS A 40 8.08 -0.15 -23.43
CA LYS A 40 9.08 0.31 -22.46
C LYS A 40 8.45 0.92 -21.21
N PHE A 41 7.24 1.48 -21.31
CA PHE A 41 6.58 2.17 -20.19
C PHE A 41 5.74 1.20 -19.34
N LEU A 42 5.99 1.17 -18.03
CA LEU A 42 5.21 0.35 -17.10
C LEU A 42 3.72 0.72 -17.11
N THR A 43 3.36 2.00 -17.26
CA THR A 43 1.96 2.43 -17.37
C THR A 43 1.24 1.72 -18.52
N PHE A 44 1.90 1.56 -19.68
CA PHE A 44 1.29 0.86 -20.81
C PHE A 44 1.11 -0.64 -20.53
N ILE A 45 2.12 -1.27 -19.92
CA ILE A 45 2.05 -2.68 -19.49
C ILE A 45 0.91 -2.87 -18.49
N ASP A 46 0.79 -1.98 -17.50
CA ASP A 46 -0.28 -2.01 -16.51
C ASP A 46 -1.65 -1.90 -17.16
N LEU A 47 -1.87 -0.96 -18.07
CA LEU A 47 -3.15 -0.84 -18.79
C LEU A 47 -3.53 -2.12 -19.55
N VAL A 48 -2.54 -2.80 -20.15
CA VAL A 48 -2.77 -4.10 -20.79
C VAL A 48 -3.10 -5.16 -19.76
N ILE A 49 -2.38 -5.22 -18.63
CA ILE A 49 -2.67 -6.14 -17.52
C ILE A 49 -4.09 -5.92 -17.01
N GLN A 50 -4.51 -4.67 -16.78
CA GLN A 50 -5.86 -4.34 -16.33
C GLN A 50 -6.92 -4.76 -17.35
N ALA A 51 -6.72 -4.45 -18.64
CA ALA A 51 -7.65 -4.83 -19.70
C ALA A 51 -7.80 -6.36 -19.80
N VAL A 52 -6.68 -7.10 -19.75
CA VAL A 52 -6.70 -8.57 -19.78
C VAL A 52 -7.38 -9.12 -18.52
N PHE A 53 -7.09 -8.56 -17.35
CA PHE A 53 -7.70 -8.96 -16.10
C PHE A 53 -9.23 -8.78 -16.12
N PHE A 54 -9.72 -7.58 -16.47
CA PHE A 54 -11.15 -7.36 -16.58
C PHE A 54 -11.80 -8.16 -17.72
N GLY A 55 -11.05 -8.46 -18.79
CA GLY A 55 -11.44 -9.42 -19.82
C GLY A 55 -11.70 -10.81 -19.24
N ILE A 56 -10.79 -11.30 -18.39
CA ILE A 56 -10.94 -12.57 -17.69
C ILE A 56 -12.12 -12.52 -16.71
N CYS A 57 -12.35 -11.40 -16.01
CA CYS A 57 -13.54 -11.23 -15.16
C CYS A 57 -14.84 -11.36 -15.97
N VAL A 58 -14.95 -10.67 -17.11
CA VAL A 58 -16.12 -10.76 -18.00
C VAL A 58 -16.29 -12.16 -18.57
N LEU A 59 -15.21 -12.82 -18.98
CA LEU A 59 -15.24 -14.21 -19.45
C LEU A 59 -15.67 -15.18 -18.35
N THR A 60 -15.24 -14.94 -17.10
CA THR A 60 -15.66 -15.72 -15.93
C THR A 60 -17.15 -15.57 -15.69
N ASP A 61 -17.66 -14.34 -15.76
CA ASP A 61 -19.09 -14.06 -15.60
C ASP A 61 -19.92 -14.72 -16.70
N LEU A 62 -19.53 -14.59 -17.96
CA LEU A 62 -20.22 -15.24 -19.08
C LEU A 62 -20.18 -16.77 -18.95
N SER A 63 -19.01 -17.34 -18.61
CA SER A 63 -18.84 -18.78 -18.41
C SER A 63 -19.68 -19.28 -17.24
N SER A 64 -19.79 -18.52 -16.16
CA SER A 64 -20.64 -18.87 -15.02
C SER A 64 -22.13 -18.91 -15.39
N LEU A 65 -22.59 -17.98 -16.23
CA LEU A 65 -23.97 -17.93 -16.72
C LEU A 65 -24.27 -19.11 -17.65
N LEU A 66 -23.36 -19.42 -18.57
CA LEU A 66 -23.51 -20.54 -19.51
C LEU A 66 -23.42 -21.92 -18.83
N THR A 67 -22.68 -22.03 -17.73
CA THR A 67 -22.51 -23.30 -17.00
C THR A 67 -23.68 -23.57 -16.06
N ARG A 68 -24.47 -22.55 -15.72
CA ARG A 68 -25.56 -22.67 -14.75
C ARG A 68 -26.65 -23.60 -15.27
N GLY A 69 -26.70 -24.82 -14.72
CA GLY A 69 -27.65 -25.86 -15.12
C GLY A 69 -27.19 -26.77 -16.26
N SER A 70 -25.95 -26.62 -16.76
CA SER A 70 -25.46 -27.36 -17.92
C SER A 70 -25.08 -28.82 -17.63
N GLY A 71 -24.92 -29.25 -16.37
CA GLY A 71 -24.51 -30.62 -16.00
C GLY A 71 -23.15 -31.10 -16.57
N ASN A 72 -22.46 -30.25 -17.32
CA ASN A 72 -21.25 -30.57 -18.06
C ASN A 72 -20.02 -30.41 -17.15
N GLN A 73 -19.48 -31.53 -16.68
CA GLN A 73 -18.33 -31.57 -15.77
C GLN A 73 -17.08 -30.89 -16.34
N GLU A 74 -16.85 -30.97 -17.66
CA GLU A 74 -15.68 -30.32 -18.26
C GLU A 74 -15.82 -28.80 -18.24
N GLN A 75 -17.02 -28.28 -18.49
CA GLN A 75 -17.28 -26.83 -18.46
C GLN A 75 -17.09 -26.27 -17.04
N GLU A 76 -17.54 -26.99 -16.01
CA GLU A 76 -17.28 -26.62 -14.61
C GLU A 76 -15.77 -26.62 -14.28
N ARG A 77 -15.01 -27.60 -14.81
CA ARG A 77 -13.56 -27.66 -14.62
C ARG A 77 -12.86 -26.47 -15.26
N GLN A 78 -13.26 -26.07 -16.46
CA GLN A 78 -12.72 -24.90 -17.15
C GLN A 78 -13.07 -23.60 -16.41
N LEU A 79 -14.30 -23.46 -15.90
CA LEU A 79 -14.70 -22.32 -15.08
C LEU A 79 -13.83 -22.20 -13.81
N LYS A 80 -13.54 -23.30 -13.12
CA LYS A 80 -12.65 -23.29 -11.94
C LYS A 80 -11.23 -22.82 -12.28
N LYS A 81 -10.67 -23.25 -13.42
CA LYS A 81 -9.37 -22.78 -13.89
C LYS A 81 -9.39 -21.28 -14.21
N LEU A 82 -10.46 -20.81 -14.85
CA LEU A 82 -10.63 -19.40 -15.21
C LEU A 82 -10.75 -18.51 -13.96
N ILE A 83 -11.51 -18.93 -12.96
CA ILE A 83 -11.58 -18.27 -11.65
C ILE A 83 -10.21 -18.26 -10.97
N SER A 84 -9.49 -19.38 -10.97
CA SER A 84 -8.13 -19.43 -10.41
C SER A 84 -7.16 -18.50 -11.13
N LEU A 85 -7.26 -18.38 -12.46
CA LEU A 85 -6.45 -17.46 -13.25
C LEU A 85 -6.79 -16.00 -12.92
N ARG A 86 -8.09 -15.66 -12.84
CA ARG A 86 -8.58 -14.35 -12.44
C ARG A 86 -7.99 -13.92 -11.09
N ASP A 87 -8.12 -14.79 -10.09
CA ASP A 87 -7.68 -14.51 -8.73
C ASP A 87 -6.16 -14.37 -8.63
N TRP A 88 -5.42 -15.25 -9.33
CA TRP A 88 -3.98 -15.16 -9.41
C TRP A 88 -3.52 -13.86 -10.10
N MET A 89 -4.16 -13.49 -11.22
CA MET A 89 -3.82 -12.26 -11.96
C MET A 89 -4.12 -11.00 -11.16
N LEU A 90 -5.25 -10.95 -10.44
CA LEU A 90 -5.54 -9.84 -9.53
C LEU A 90 -4.43 -9.71 -8.48
N ALA A 91 -4.15 -10.80 -7.78
CA ALA A 91 -3.24 -10.82 -6.63
C ALA A 91 -1.80 -10.48 -7.03
N VAL A 92 -1.29 -11.08 -8.10
CA VAL A 92 0.13 -11.02 -8.48
C VAL A 92 0.44 -9.85 -9.40
N LEU A 93 -0.49 -9.43 -10.26
CA LEU A 93 -0.22 -8.44 -11.31
C LEU A 93 -1.10 -7.21 -11.17
N ALA A 94 -2.42 -7.33 -11.37
CA ALA A 94 -3.28 -6.17 -11.54
C ALA A 94 -3.34 -5.25 -10.30
N PHE A 95 -3.37 -5.81 -9.10
CA PHE A 95 -3.36 -4.99 -7.88
C PHE A 95 -2.00 -4.35 -7.61
N PRO A 96 -0.90 -5.10 -7.37
CA PRO A 96 0.37 -4.51 -6.97
C PRO A 96 0.95 -3.57 -8.05
N VAL A 97 0.86 -3.95 -9.33
CA VAL A 97 1.38 -3.12 -10.43
C VAL A 97 0.54 -1.85 -10.60
N GLY A 98 -0.79 -1.97 -10.56
CA GLY A 98 -1.69 -0.83 -10.71
C GLY A 98 -1.52 0.19 -9.59
N VAL A 99 -1.46 -0.26 -8.34
CA VAL A 99 -1.24 0.63 -7.19
C VAL A 99 0.15 1.30 -7.28
N PHE A 100 1.18 0.56 -7.69
CA PHE A 100 2.52 1.09 -7.85
C PHE A 100 2.58 2.19 -8.92
N VAL A 101 2.01 1.95 -10.11
CA VAL A 101 2.00 2.91 -11.21
C VAL A 101 1.32 4.21 -10.77
N VAL A 102 0.14 4.10 -10.15
CA VAL A 102 -0.61 5.26 -9.64
C VAL A 102 0.23 6.01 -8.59
N ALA A 103 0.76 5.31 -7.59
CA ALA A 103 1.48 5.93 -6.48
C ALA A 103 2.76 6.63 -6.97
N VAL A 104 3.62 5.93 -7.69
CA VAL A 104 4.91 6.47 -8.15
C VAL A 104 4.70 7.62 -9.12
N PHE A 105 3.76 7.48 -10.06
CA PHE A 105 3.46 8.54 -11.01
C PHE A 105 3.03 9.82 -10.30
N TRP A 106 2.00 9.78 -9.44
CA TRP A 106 1.48 10.99 -8.81
C TRP A 106 2.41 11.58 -7.76
N ILE A 107 3.20 10.76 -7.06
CA ILE A 107 4.23 11.25 -6.12
C ILE A 107 5.29 12.04 -6.88
N ILE A 108 5.87 11.47 -7.95
CA ILE A 108 6.90 12.16 -8.73
C ILE A 108 6.30 13.37 -9.46
N TYR A 109 5.11 13.22 -10.05
CA TYR A 109 4.41 14.30 -10.73
C TYR A 109 4.16 15.50 -9.83
N ALA A 110 3.77 15.26 -8.58
CA ALA A 110 3.53 16.32 -7.59
C ALA A 110 4.82 16.99 -7.10
N TYR A 111 5.94 16.24 -7.06
CA TYR A 111 7.25 16.78 -6.68
C TYR A 111 7.86 17.63 -7.81
N ASP A 112 8.05 17.01 -8.98
CA ASP A 112 8.46 17.67 -10.21
C ASP A 112 7.97 16.85 -11.40
N ARG A 113 6.96 17.39 -12.09
CA ARG A 113 6.33 16.76 -13.24
C ARG A 113 7.33 16.42 -14.36
N GLU A 114 8.34 17.26 -14.62
CA GLU A 114 9.28 17.03 -15.73
C GLU A 114 10.08 15.73 -15.56
N MET A 115 10.20 15.22 -14.33
CA MET A 115 10.93 14.00 -14.00
C MET A 115 10.25 12.71 -14.49
N ILE A 116 8.93 12.74 -14.69
CA ILE A 116 8.13 11.55 -15.10
C ILE A 116 7.24 11.79 -16.30
N TYR A 117 6.71 13.02 -16.45
CA TYR A 117 5.81 13.44 -17.51
C TYR A 117 6.23 14.83 -17.99
N PRO A 118 7.17 14.96 -18.95
CA PRO A 118 7.59 16.26 -19.45
C PRO A 118 6.42 17.05 -20.07
N LYS A 119 6.43 18.39 -19.96
CA LYS A 119 5.35 19.24 -20.53
C LYS A 119 5.15 19.04 -22.02
N LEU A 120 6.17 18.61 -22.75
CA LEU A 120 6.07 18.26 -24.16
C LEU A 120 4.95 17.24 -24.43
N LEU A 121 4.68 16.32 -23.49
CA LEU A 121 3.65 15.30 -23.61
C LEU A 121 2.22 15.90 -23.60
N ASP A 122 2.00 17.10 -23.06
CA ASP A 122 0.68 17.76 -23.08
C ASP A 122 0.20 18.09 -24.49
N ASN A 123 1.12 18.21 -25.46
CA ASN A 123 0.78 18.41 -26.87
C ASN A 123 0.21 17.15 -27.53
N PHE A 124 0.39 15.98 -26.92
CA PHE A 124 0.02 14.69 -27.49
C PHE A 124 -1.05 13.97 -26.68
N ILE A 125 -0.92 13.98 -25.35
CA ILE A 125 -1.78 13.23 -24.42
C ILE A 125 -2.73 14.21 -23.74
N PRO A 126 -4.04 14.19 -24.05
CA PRO A 126 -5.00 15.05 -23.37
C PRO A 126 -5.15 14.64 -21.90
N GLY A 127 -5.49 15.62 -21.05
CA GLY A 127 -5.55 15.41 -19.59
C GLY A 127 -6.48 14.26 -19.15
N TRP A 128 -7.62 14.06 -19.83
CA TRP A 128 -8.51 12.94 -19.55
C TRP A 128 -7.82 11.58 -19.77
N LEU A 129 -7.00 11.47 -20.82
CA LEU A 129 -6.29 10.24 -21.14
C LEU A 129 -5.17 10.02 -20.14
N ASN A 130 -4.45 11.07 -19.74
CA ASN A 130 -3.45 10.98 -18.68
C ASN A 130 -4.07 10.44 -17.37
N HIS A 131 -5.23 10.96 -16.96
CA HIS A 131 -5.97 10.43 -15.81
C HIS A 131 -6.49 9.00 -16.04
N GLY A 132 -6.95 8.69 -17.25
CA GLY A 132 -7.34 7.33 -17.64
C GLY A 132 -6.18 6.33 -17.57
N MET A 133 -4.94 6.79 -17.77
CA MET A 133 -3.76 5.96 -17.71
C MET A 133 -3.20 5.81 -16.29
N HIS A 134 -3.30 6.85 -15.46
CA HIS A 134 -2.57 6.93 -14.19
C HIS A 134 -3.45 7.09 -12.94
N THR A 135 -4.76 7.30 -13.06
CA THR A 135 -5.66 7.47 -11.91
C THR A 135 -6.72 6.39 -11.85
N THR A 136 -7.39 6.08 -12.96
CA THR A 136 -8.58 5.20 -12.99
C THR A 136 -8.28 3.76 -12.60
N VAL A 137 -7.01 3.32 -12.70
CA VAL A 137 -6.57 1.98 -12.32
C VAL A 137 -6.91 1.65 -10.87
N LEU A 138 -6.59 2.56 -9.94
CA LEU A 138 -6.82 2.36 -8.51
C LEU A 138 -8.31 2.22 -8.12
N PRO A 139 -9.22 3.16 -8.48
CA PRO A 139 -10.63 3.00 -8.13
C PRO A 139 -11.24 1.76 -8.78
N PHE A 140 -10.88 1.41 -10.03
CA PHE A 140 -11.41 0.22 -10.68
C PHE A 140 -11.00 -1.08 -10.00
N ILE A 141 -9.72 -1.23 -9.64
CA ILE A 141 -9.26 -2.44 -8.95
C ILE A 141 -9.85 -2.55 -7.53
N LEU A 142 -10.00 -1.42 -6.82
CA LEU A 142 -10.63 -1.40 -5.49
C LEU A 142 -12.11 -1.75 -5.55
N ILE A 143 -12.84 -1.27 -6.57
CA ILE A 143 -14.23 -1.64 -6.83
C ILE A 143 -14.35 -3.15 -7.08
N GLU A 144 -13.45 -3.73 -7.88
CA GLU A 144 -13.43 -5.18 -8.12
C GLU A 144 -13.18 -5.96 -6.83
N MET A 145 -12.18 -5.58 -6.02
CA MET A 145 -11.92 -6.21 -4.73
C MET A 145 -13.09 -6.09 -3.75
N ARG A 146 -13.86 -4.99 -3.84
CA ARG A 146 -15.07 -4.78 -3.03
C ARG A 146 -16.27 -5.59 -3.49
N THR A 147 -16.36 -5.90 -4.77
CA THR A 147 -17.50 -6.59 -5.37
C THR A 147 -17.28 -8.08 -5.58
N SER A 148 -16.03 -8.55 -5.50
CA SER A 148 -15.72 -9.98 -5.53
C SER A 148 -14.54 -10.39 -4.66
N HIS A 149 -14.73 -11.53 -3.98
CA HIS A 149 -13.70 -12.18 -3.21
C HIS A 149 -12.73 -12.90 -4.15
N HIS A 150 -11.43 -12.68 -3.94
CA HIS A 150 -10.37 -13.32 -4.71
C HIS A 150 -9.50 -14.16 -3.79
N GLN A 151 -9.19 -15.39 -4.19
CA GLN A 151 -8.30 -16.27 -3.45
C GLN A 151 -6.84 -15.98 -3.81
N TYR A 152 -6.10 -15.41 -2.88
CA TYR A 152 -4.67 -15.16 -3.07
C TYR A 152 -3.91 -16.50 -3.10
N PRO A 153 -2.88 -16.63 -3.97
CA PRO A 153 -1.99 -17.79 -3.95
C PRO A 153 -1.18 -17.83 -2.65
N SER A 154 -0.46 -18.93 -2.40
CA SER A 154 0.45 -19.00 -1.26
C SER A 154 1.45 -17.84 -1.30
N ARG A 155 1.74 -17.23 -0.14
CA ARG A 155 2.61 -16.04 -0.04
C ARG A 155 3.95 -16.22 -0.74
N SER A 156 4.59 -17.38 -0.56
CA SER A 156 5.88 -17.65 -1.23
C SER A 156 5.74 -17.65 -2.75
N SER A 157 4.67 -18.24 -3.29
CA SER A 157 4.42 -18.26 -4.74
C SER A 157 4.10 -16.87 -5.27
N GLY A 158 3.20 -16.15 -4.59
CA GLY A 158 2.83 -14.77 -4.97
C GLY A 158 4.00 -13.80 -4.92
N LEU A 159 4.77 -13.81 -3.82
CA LEU A 159 5.97 -12.98 -3.65
C LEU A 159 7.05 -13.33 -4.69
N THR A 160 7.27 -14.61 -4.96
CA THR A 160 8.23 -15.01 -6.01
C THR A 160 7.78 -14.51 -7.38
N ALA A 161 6.50 -14.60 -7.69
CA ALA A 161 5.96 -14.18 -8.98
C ALA A 161 6.04 -12.65 -9.17
N ILE A 162 5.63 -11.85 -8.18
CA ILE A 162 5.74 -10.37 -8.27
C ILE A 162 7.21 -9.91 -8.27
N CYS A 163 8.08 -10.58 -7.51
CA CYS A 163 9.52 -10.31 -7.54
C CYS A 163 10.11 -10.59 -8.94
N THR A 164 9.75 -11.74 -9.53
CA THR A 164 10.17 -12.11 -10.88
C THR A 164 9.69 -11.09 -11.92
N PHE A 165 8.43 -10.65 -11.84
CA PHE A 165 7.90 -9.60 -12.71
C PHE A 165 8.68 -8.28 -12.54
N SER A 166 8.92 -7.86 -11.29
CA SER A 166 9.62 -6.61 -10.97
C SER A 166 11.04 -6.61 -11.51
N VAL A 167 11.80 -7.68 -11.26
CA VAL A 167 13.17 -7.86 -11.78
C VAL A 167 13.15 -7.93 -13.31
N GLY A 168 12.20 -8.65 -13.91
CA GLY A 168 12.05 -8.72 -15.35
C GLY A 168 11.83 -7.35 -16.00
N TYR A 169 10.99 -6.50 -15.41
CA TYR A 169 10.78 -5.15 -15.90
C TYR A 169 12.00 -4.24 -15.70
N ILE A 170 12.71 -4.36 -14.57
CA ILE A 170 13.97 -3.62 -14.34
C ILE A 170 15.02 -4.02 -15.39
N LEU A 171 15.18 -5.31 -15.65
CA LEU A 171 16.08 -5.82 -16.69
C LEU A 171 15.69 -5.27 -18.07
N TRP A 172 14.40 -5.19 -18.36
CA TRP A 172 13.90 -4.60 -19.60
C TRP A 172 14.25 -3.11 -19.72
N VAL A 173 14.05 -2.31 -18.66
CA VAL A 173 14.44 -0.89 -18.65
C VAL A 173 15.95 -0.71 -18.83
N CYS A 174 16.76 -1.52 -18.14
CA CYS A 174 18.21 -1.52 -18.29
C CYS A 174 18.64 -1.91 -19.71
N TRP A 175 17.96 -2.90 -20.32
CA TRP A 175 18.21 -3.33 -21.68
C TRP A 175 17.89 -2.24 -22.70
N VAL A 176 16.75 -1.56 -22.55
CA VAL A 176 16.38 -0.41 -23.40
C VAL A 176 17.44 0.69 -23.32
N HIS A 177 17.91 1.02 -22.11
CA HIS A 177 19.01 1.98 -21.94
C HIS A 177 20.31 1.49 -22.59
N HIS A 178 20.66 0.22 -22.44
CA HIS A 178 21.86 -0.35 -23.06
C HIS A 178 21.84 -0.22 -24.59
N VAL A 179 20.68 -0.44 -25.22
CA VAL A 179 20.53 -0.37 -26.69
C VAL A 179 20.44 1.07 -27.20
N THR A 180 19.78 1.97 -26.46
CA THR A 180 19.44 3.32 -26.96
C THR A 180 20.31 4.43 -26.38
N GLY A 181 21.03 4.18 -25.28
CA GLY A 181 21.72 5.20 -24.50
C GLY A 181 20.78 6.11 -23.69
N MET A 182 19.47 5.87 -23.71
CA MET A 182 18.46 6.72 -23.08
C MET A 182 17.66 5.94 -22.03
N TRP A 183 17.49 6.51 -20.84
CA TRP A 183 16.58 5.92 -19.86
C TRP A 183 15.12 6.07 -20.27
N VAL A 184 14.32 5.06 -19.98
CA VAL A 184 12.86 5.07 -20.18
C VAL A 184 12.20 6.22 -19.41
N TYR A 185 12.71 6.52 -18.23
CA TYR A 185 12.19 7.54 -17.34
C TYR A 185 13.23 8.66 -17.14
N PRO A 186 12.89 9.93 -17.37
CA PRO A 186 13.85 11.05 -17.30
C PRO A 186 14.56 11.14 -15.95
N PHE A 187 13.89 10.90 -14.83
CA PHE A 187 14.51 10.97 -13.50
C PHE A 187 15.69 10.00 -13.32
N LEU A 188 15.73 8.87 -14.05
CA LEU A 188 16.85 7.92 -13.98
C LEU A 188 18.13 8.53 -14.55
N GLU A 189 18.03 9.41 -15.55
CA GLU A 189 19.18 10.15 -16.08
C GLU A 189 19.79 11.07 -15.00
N HIS A 190 18.93 11.69 -14.19
CA HIS A 190 19.31 12.71 -13.22
C HIS A 190 19.91 12.16 -11.92
N ILE A 191 19.85 10.84 -11.69
CA ILE A 191 20.38 10.21 -10.48
C ILE A 191 21.63 9.38 -10.78
N GLY A 192 22.61 9.39 -9.87
CA GLY A 192 23.87 8.66 -10.04
C GLY A 192 23.70 7.12 -10.03
N PRO A 193 24.68 6.35 -10.53
CA PRO A 193 24.56 4.89 -10.65
C PRO A 193 24.21 4.16 -9.36
N GLY A 194 24.79 4.57 -8.22
CA GLY A 194 24.46 3.98 -6.92
C GLY A 194 23.01 4.25 -6.49
N ALA A 195 22.50 5.46 -6.76
CA ALA A 195 21.11 5.80 -6.47
C ALA A 195 20.12 5.02 -7.36
N ARG A 196 20.49 4.71 -8.62
CA ARG A 196 19.69 3.84 -9.51
C ARG A 196 19.55 2.43 -8.94
N ILE A 197 20.64 1.85 -8.42
CA ILE A 197 20.60 0.52 -7.79
C ILE A 197 19.67 0.54 -6.57
N ILE A 198 19.78 1.56 -5.72
CA ILE A 198 18.89 1.72 -4.56
C ILE A 198 17.44 1.88 -5.00
N PHE A 199 17.17 2.66 -6.04
CA PHE A 199 15.83 2.84 -6.60
C PHE A 199 15.24 1.54 -7.15
N PHE A 200 16.00 0.76 -7.91
CA PHE A 200 15.55 -0.55 -8.42
C PHE A 200 15.32 -1.56 -7.29
N GLY A 201 16.16 -1.55 -6.26
CA GLY A 201 15.96 -2.36 -5.06
C GLY A 201 14.70 -1.96 -4.29
N SER A 202 14.52 -0.65 -4.04
CA SER A 202 13.37 -0.14 -3.27
C SER A 202 12.05 -0.35 -3.99
N THR A 203 12.00 -0.20 -5.30
CA THR A 203 10.79 -0.48 -6.11
C THR A 203 10.42 -1.95 -6.09
N THR A 204 11.40 -2.86 -6.13
CA THR A 204 11.15 -4.31 -5.97
C THR A 204 10.59 -4.64 -4.59
N ILE A 205 11.15 -4.04 -3.52
CA ILE A 205 10.62 -4.20 -2.16
C ILE A 205 9.20 -3.64 -2.06
N LEU A 206 8.95 -2.46 -2.63
CA LEU A 206 7.64 -1.83 -2.63
C LEU A 206 6.59 -2.71 -3.34
N MET A 207 6.90 -3.31 -4.48
CA MET A 207 5.99 -4.23 -5.17
C MET A 207 5.60 -5.44 -4.31
N ASN A 208 6.55 -6.01 -3.58
CA ASN A 208 6.27 -7.11 -2.65
C ASN A 208 5.41 -6.64 -1.47
N PHE A 209 5.65 -5.44 -0.95
CA PHE A 209 4.80 -4.83 0.08
C PHE A 209 3.36 -4.60 -0.44
N LEU A 210 3.21 -4.14 -1.68
CA LEU A 210 1.90 -3.92 -2.30
C LEU A 210 1.13 -5.23 -2.52
N TYR A 211 1.81 -6.33 -2.86
CA TYR A 211 1.20 -7.67 -2.88
C TYR A 211 0.61 -8.04 -1.51
N LEU A 212 1.40 -7.86 -0.42
CA LEU A 212 0.93 -8.15 0.94
C LEU A 212 -0.21 -7.21 1.35
N LEU A 213 -0.15 -5.94 0.97
CA LEU A 213 -1.22 -4.99 1.19
C LEU A 213 -2.52 -5.43 0.50
N GLY A 214 -2.42 -5.93 -0.73
CA GLY A 214 -3.56 -6.49 -1.47
C GLY A 214 -4.18 -7.69 -0.75
N GLU A 215 -3.35 -8.61 -0.25
CA GLU A 215 -3.80 -9.77 0.53
C GLU A 215 -4.56 -9.32 1.79
N VAL A 216 -3.98 -8.38 2.54
CA VAL A 216 -4.58 -7.82 3.77
C VAL A 216 -5.90 -7.10 3.47
N LEU A 217 -5.94 -6.28 2.41
CA LEU A 217 -7.15 -5.57 2.01
C LEU A 217 -8.26 -6.53 1.59
N ASN A 218 -7.94 -7.56 0.79
CA ASN A 218 -8.90 -8.58 0.38
C ASN A 218 -9.47 -9.33 1.59
N SER A 219 -8.59 -9.79 2.52
CA SER A 219 -9.04 -10.39 3.77
C SER A 219 -9.86 -9.43 4.64
N TYR A 220 -9.50 -8.16 4.72
CA TYR A 220 -10.26 -7.18 5.51
C TYR A 220 -11.67 -6.94 4.96
N ILE A 221 -11.83 -6.95 3.63
CA ILE A 221 -13.13 -6.75 2.97
C ILE A 221 -14.04 -7.97 3.17
N TRP A 222 -13.51 -9.18 3.12
CA TRP A 222 -14.31 -10.41 3.03
C TRP A 222 -14.25 -11.33 4.27
N ASP A 223 -13.19 -11.30 5.08
CA ASP A 223 -13.05 -12.11 6.30
C ASP A 223 -13.51 -11.33 7.54
N THR A 224 -14.79 -11.48 7.93
CA THR A 224 -15.40 -10.77 9.07
C THR A 224 -14.66 -11.00 10.40
N GLN A 225 -14.14 -12.21 10.63
CA GLN A 225 -13.37 -12.54 11.84
C GLN A 225 -12.05 -11.77 11.94
N LYS A 226 -11.31 -11.65 10.84
CA LYS A 226 -10.03 -10.91 10.83
C LYS A 226 -10.28 -9.40 10.92
N SER A 227 -11.31 -8.89 10.26
CA SER A 227 -11.71 -7.48 10.36
C SER A 227 -12.01 -7.07 11.80
N CYS A 228 -12.75 -7.90 12.54
CA CYS A 228 -13.06 -7.67 13.96
C CYS A 228 -11.80 -7.76 14.87
N ALA A 229 -10.90 -8.71 14.59
CA ALA A 229 -9.63 -8.83 15.30
C ALA A 229 -8.70 -7.62 15.09
N PHE A 230 -8.60 -7.10 13.85
CA PHE A 230 -7.84 -5.88 13.56
C PHE A 230 -8.44 -4.65 14.25
N GLY A 231 -9.78 -4.50 14.21
CA GLY A 231 -10.45 -3.42 14.94
C GLY A 231 -10.15 -3.49 16.45
N SER A 232 -10.22 -4.68 17.03
CA SER A 232 -9.92 -4.90 18.45
C SER A 232 -8.45 -4.63 18.78
N ALA A 233 -7.51 -5.04 17.92
CA ALA A 233 -6.08 -4.78 18.09
C ALA A 233 -5.73 -3.30 17.97
N ALA A 234 -6.35 -2.58 17.03
CA ALA A 234 -6.16 -1.14 16.86
C ALA A 234 -6.68 -0.36 18.08
N ILE A 235 -7.87 -0.72 18.59
CA ILE A 235 -8.43 -0.15 19.83
C ILE A 235 -7.50 -0.43 21.01
N TRP A 236 -7.02 -1.67 21.14
CA TRP A 236 -6.11 -2.04 22.22
C TRP A 236 -4.77 -1.28 22.14
N GLN A 237 -4.19 -1.10 20.96
CA GLN A 237 -2.99 -0.30 20.78
C GLN A 237 -3.22 1.17 21.14
N TYR A 238 -4.35 1.74 20.73
CA TYR A 238 -4.72 3.11 21.09
C TYR A 238 -4.87 3.28 22.60
N GLU A 239 -5.61 2.40 23.28
CA GLU A 239 -5.81 2.44 24.74
C GLU A 239 -4.49 2.17 25.49
N SER A 240 -3.64 1.27 24.99
CA SER A 240 -2.32 1.01 25.55
C SER A 240 -1.40 2.24 25.45
N LEU A 241 -1.38 2.91 24.30
CA LEU A 241 -0.60 4.14 24.12
C LEU A 241 -1.12 5.25 25.05
N LYS A 242 -2.45 5.44 25.08
CA LYS A 242 -3.11 6.43 25.93
C LYS A 242 -2.79 6.21 27.41
N SER A 243 -2.89 4.97 27.90
CA SER A 243 -2.57 4.64 29.30
C SER A 243 -1.10 4.90 29.65
N ARG A 244 -0.17 4.61 28.74
CA ARG A 244 1.27 4.93 28.91
C ARG A 244 1.52 6.44 28.99
N VAL A 245 0.86 7.21 28.13
CA VAL A 245 0.96 8.68 28.14
C VAL A 245 0.38 9.24 29.43
N GLN A 246 -0.79 8.75 29.86
CA GLN A 246 -1.43 9.17 31.11
C GLN A 246 -0.53 8.87 32.32
N SER A 247 0.01 7.64 32.40
CA SER A 247 0.94 7.22 33.44
C SER A 247 2.19 8.08 33.51
N TYR A 248 2.74 8.49 32.35
CA TYR A 248 3.88 9.40 32.30
C TYR A 248 3.56 10.78 32.89
N PHE A 249 2.41 11.36 32.56
CA PHE A 249 1.98 12.64 33.13
C PHE A 249 1.66 12.55 34.62
N ASP A 250 1.05 11.46 35.07
CA ASP A 250 0.77 11.21 36.48
C ASP A 250 2.07 11.08 37.29
N GLY A 251 3.09 10.42 36.72
CA GLY A 251 4.44 10.36 37.30
C GLY A 251 5.08 11.74 37.45
N ILE A 252 5.08 12.56 36.39
CA ILE A 252 5.58 13.95 36.45
C ILE A 252 4.85 14.76 37.52
N LYS A 253 3.52 14.61 37.59
CA LYS A 253 2.72 15.33 38.58
C LYS A 253 3.04 14.88 40.00
N ALA A 254 3.25 13.59 40.23
CA ALA A 254 3.65 13.04 41.53
C ALA A 254 5.03 13.56 41.96
N ASP A 255 6.02 13.51 41.07
CA ASP A 255 7.37 14.03 41.33
C ASP A 255 7.36 15.54 41.63
N TRP A 256 6.54 16.30 40.88
CA TRP A 256 6.36 17.73 41.13
C TRP A 256 5.70 18.00 42.49
N LEU A 257 4.68 17.22 42.87
CA LEU A 257 4.02 17.33 44.17
C LEU A 257 4.97 16.99 45.33
N ASP A 258 5.83 15.99 45.17
CA ASP A 258 6.83 15.63 46.19
C ASP A 258 7.94 16.68 46.29
N SER A 259 8.33 17.32 45.18
CA SER A 259 9.28 18.45 45.16
C SER A 259 8.77 19.68 45.92
N ILE A 260 7.46 19.92 45.94
CA ILE A 260 6.84 21.06 46.63
C ILE A 260 6.47 20.73 48.08
N ARG A 261 6.60 19.47 48.49
CA ARG A 261 6.18 19.04 49.84
C ARG A 261 7.11 19.66 50.90
N PRO A 262 6.58 20.46 51.84
CA PRO A 262 7.41 21.08 52.88
C PRO A 262 8.05 20.00 53.76
N GLN A 263 9.33 20.20 54.10
CA GLN A 263 10.10 19.31 54.96
C GLN A 263 9.37 19.17 56.31
N LYS A 264 8.96 17.94 56.66
CA LYS A 264 8.14 17.67 57.86
C LYS A 264 8.83 18.23 59.11
N GLU A 265 8.11 19.03 59.90
CA GLU A 265 8.46 19.56 61.24
C GLU A 265 8.89 18.50 62.29
N GLY A 266 8.95 17.21 61.91
CA GLY A 266 9.31 16.10 62.78
C GLY A 266 10.74 16.14 63.30
N ASP A 267 11.69 16.68 62.54
CA ASP A 267 13.07 16.82 63.02
C ASP A 267 13.20 17.93 64.07
N PHE A 268 12.45 19.03 63.94
CA PHE A 268 12.47 20.12 64.91
C PHE A 268 11.94 19.67 66.28
N ARG A 269 10.85 18.90 66.31
CA ARG A 269 10.32 18.33 67.56
C ARG A 269 11.27 17.32 68.21
N LYS A 270 11.96 16.50 67.42
CA LYS A 270 12.95 15.54 67.94
C LYS A 270 14.17 16.26 68.51
N GLU A 271 14.64 17.31 67.84
CA GLU A 271 15.75 18.13 68.30
C GLU A 271 15.40 18.83 69.62
N ILE A 272 14.19 19.39 69.74
CA ILE A 272 13.68 20.00 70.99
C ILE A 272 13.63 18.97 72.12
N ASN A 273 13.05 17.79 71.87
CA ASN A 273 12.95 16.76 72.92
C ASN A 273 14.31 16.23 73.37
N LYS A 274 15.28 16.10 72.45
CA LYS A 274 16.64 15.69 72.79
C LYS A 274 17.34 16.76 73.65
N ARG A 275 17.15 18.03 73.32
CA ARG A 275 17.66 19.16 74.11
C ARG A 275 17.04 19.24 75.49
N TRP A 276 15.73 18.98 75.59
CA TRP A 276 15.00 18.95 76.86
C TRP A 276 15.49 17.82 77.78
N ASN A 277 15.66 16.61 77.25
CA ASN A 277 16.10 15.46 78.05
C ASN A 277 17.53 15.64 78.60
N ASN A 278 18.43 16.25 77.82
CA ASN A 278 19.79 16.56 78.29
C ASN A 278 19.81 17.57 79.44
N LEU A 279 18.85 18.50 79.50
CA LEU A 279 18.74 19.47 80.58
C LEU A 279 18.20 18.82 81.87
N SER A 280 17.27 17.87 81.75
CA SER A 280 16.70 17.16 82.91
C SER A 280 17.67 16.19 83.58
N ASP A 281 18.59 15.58 82.83
CA ASP A 281 19.58 14.65 83.39
C ASP A 281 20.72 15.37 84.14
N GLY A 282 21.05 16.61 83.75
CA GLY A 282 22.01 17.45 84.46
C GLY A 282 21.56 17.91 85.85
N GLN A 283 20.25 17.90 86.13
CA GLN A 283 19.71 18.31 87.44
C GLN A 283 19.55 17.14 88.42
N ARG A 284 19.66 15.88 87.99
CA ARG A 284 19.54 14.69 88.86
C ARG A 284 20.86 14.23 89.50
N THR A 285 21.99 14.85 89.16
CA THR A 285 23.32 14.44 89.64
C THR A 285 23.89 15.28 90.78
N GLN A 286 23.12 16.22 91.37
CA GLN A 286 23.59 17.07 92.48
C GLN A 286 22.61 17.16 93.67
N VAL A 287 22.04 16.04 94.13
CA VAL A 287 21.56 15.93 95.53
C VAL A 287 21.76 14.49 96.00
N SER A 288 22.94 14.20 96.54
CA SER A 288 23.19 13.11 97.51
C SER A 288 24.00 13.69 98.64
#